data_AF-A0A932TG66-F1
#
_entry.id   AF-A0A932TG66-F1
#
_cell.length_a   1.000
_cell.length_b   1.000
_cell.length_c   1.000
_cell.angle_alpha   90.00
_cell.angle_beta   90.00
_cell.angle_gamma   90.00
#
_symmetry.space_group_name_H-M   'P 1'
#
loop_
_entity.id
_entity.type
_entity.pdbx_description
1 polymer ?
#
loop_
_entity_poly.entity_id
_entity_poly.type
_entity_poly.pdbx_seq_one_letter_code
_entity_poly.pdbx_strand_id
1 'polypeptide(L)'
;MLYYLFYEQLFPYFSPFRVFRYLTFRTAFASITALLICLVLGPWLIARLREFQIGQYIRTEGPQSHQAKAGTPTMGGILIHVAILVPTLLWMDLRNPLVWLVILATLGFGLVGFLDDYYKIANRQNRGLTGRTKLYLQILISFLVGIGLLVLTAHGSYSTHLSVPFFKQFTPDLLIHS
;
A
#
# COMPACT_ATOMS: atom_id res chain seq x y z
N MET A 1 6.67 15.26 1.19
CA MET A 1 6.86 16.56 0.49
C MET A 1 6.14 17.71 1.19
N LEU A 2 4.84 17.63 1.46
CA LEU A 2 4.12 18.69 2.20
C LEU A 2 4.57 18.81 3.66
N TYR A 3 4.90 17.69 4.31
CA TYR A 3 5.56 17.72 5.61
C TYR A 3 6.84 18.57 5.60
N TYR A 4 7.72 18.35 4.62
CA TYR A 4 8.96 19.11 4.49
C TYR A 4 8.71 20.61 4.24
N LEU A 5 7.74 20.91 3.38
CA LEU A 5 7.36 22.29 3.07
C LEU A 5 6.79 23.03 4.29
N PHE A 6 5.80 22.44 4.98
CA PHE A 6 5.14 23.10 6.10
C PHE A 6 5.98 23.11 7.37
N TYR A 7 6.71 22.03 7.66
CA TYR A 7 7.47 21.90 8.91
C TYR A 7 8.92 22.42 8.80
N GLU A 8 9.64 22.20 7.70
CA GLU A 8 11.04 22.64 7.63
C GLU A 8 11.20 24.04 7.03
N GLN A 9 10.41 24.38 6.02
CA GLN A 9 10.57 25.66 5.30
C GLN A 9 9.70 26.78 5.88
N LEU A 10 8.46 26.48 6.30
CA LEU A 10 7.50 27.50 6.74
C LEU A 10 7.41 27.71 8.26
N PHE A 11 7.77 26.71 9.05
CA PHE A 11 7.77 26.82 10.52
C PHE A 11 8.63 27.97 11.06
N PRO A 12 9.84 28.27 10.53
CA PRO A 12 10.65 29.38 11.03
C PRO A 12 9.96 30.75 10.91
N TYR A 13 9.01 30.88 9.99
CA TYR A 13 8.34 32.14 9.69
C TYR A 13 6.94 32.26 10.33
N PHE A 14 6.31 31.15 10.72
CA PHE A 14 4.94 31.17 11.26
C PHE A 14 4.67 30.04 12.28
N SER A 15 4.51 30.43 13.56
CA SER A 15 4.44 29.53 14.72
C SER A 15 3.34 28.44 14.67
N PRO A 16 2.14 28.66 14.10
CA PRO A 16 1.09 27.63 13.99
C PRO A 16 1.49 26.38 13.18
N PHE A 17 2.48 26.45 12.28
CA PHE A 17 2.90 25.26 11.51
C PHE A 17 3.62 24.21 12.35
N ARG A 18 3.94 24.50 13.62
CA ARG A 18 4.49 23.50 14.57
C ARG A 18 3.59 22.29 14.75
N VAL A 19 2.28 22.44 14.52
CA VAL A 19 1.30 21.35 14.67
C VAL A 19 1.61 20.18 13.73
N PHE A 20 2.23 20.42 12.57
CA PHE A 20 2.67 19.38 11.65
C PHE A 20 3.86 18.55 12.15
N ARG A 21 4.46 18.90 13.31
CA ARG A 21 5.45 18.05 13.98
C ARG A 21 4.81 16.80 14.61
N TYR A 22 3.55 16.90 15.03
CA TYR A 22 2.91 15.83 15.78
C TYR A 22 2.48 14.69 14.85
N LEU A 23 2.86 13.47 15.22
CA LEU A 23 2.51 12.26 14.47
C LEU A 23 0.98 12.10 14.34
N THR A 24 0.24 12.35 15.42
CA THR A 24 -1.23 12.24 15.45
C THR A 24 -1.90 13.15 14.42
N PHE A 25 -1.42 14.38 14.29
CA PHE A 25 -1.93 15.34 13.33
C PHE A 25 -1.63 14.91 11.90
N ARG A 26 -0.39 14.49 11.63
CA ARG A 26 0.03 13.98 10.32
C ARG A 26 -0.78 12.77 9.89
N THR A 27 -1.01 11.82 10.80
CA THR A 27 -1.85 10.64 10.53
C THR A 27 -3.28 11.02 10.23
N ALA A 28 -3.89 11.92 11.01
CA ALA A 28 -5.26 12.38 10.77
C ALA A 28 -5.42 13.05 9.39
N PHE A 29 -4.50 13.96 9.04
CA PHE A 29 -4.51 14.62 7.72
C PHE A 29 -4.26 13.64 6.58
N ALA A 30 -3.37 12.66 6.77
CA ALA A 30 -3.15 11.61 5.79
C ALA A 30 -4.41 10.78 5.55
N SER A 31 -5.14 10.39 6.61
CA SER A 31 -6.41 9.66 6.50
C SER A 31 -7.50 10.48 5.81
N ILE A 32 -7.63 11.77 6.14
CA ILE A 32 -8.59 12.67 5.48
C ILE A 32 -8.24 12.82 4.00
N THR A 33 -6.96 13.01 3.68
CA THR A 33 -6.49 13.12 2.29
C THR A 33 -6.77 11.82 1.51
N ALA A 34 -6.51 10.66 2.12
CA ALA A 34 -6.83 9.36 1.53
C ALA A 34 -8.32 9.22 1.21
N LEU A 35 -9.18 9.61 2.16
CA LEU A 35 -10.63 9.58 1.99
C LEU A 35 -11.08 10.51 0.85
N LEU A 36 -10.57 11.74 0.81
CA LEU A 36 -10.88 12.69 -0.26
C LEU A 36 -10.45 12.17 -1.64
N ILE A 37 -9.27 11.56 -1.73
CA ILE A 37 -8.80 10.93 -2.97
C ILE A 37 -9.76 9.83 -3.40
N CYS A 38 -10.18 8.95 -2.48
CA CYS A 38 -11.15 7.89 -2.79
C CYS A 38 -12.50 8.45 -3.26
N LEU A 39 -13.02 9.50 -2.60
CA LEU A 39 -14.32 10.09 -2.95
C LEU A 39 -14.30 10.83 -4.28
N VAL A 40 -13.22 11.57 -4.56
CA VAL A 40 -13.09 12.39 -5.78
C VAL A 40 -12.68 11.55 -6.99
N LEU A 41 -11.65 10.71 -6.84
CA LEU A 41 -11.15 9.89 -7.95
C LEU A 41 -11.93 8.58 -8.12
N GLY A 42 -12.66 8.12 -7.10
CA GLY A 42 -13.41 6.87 -7.13
C GLY A 42 -14.39 6.78 -8.30
N PRO A 43 -15.34 7.71 -8.45
CA PRO A 43 -16.32 7.68 -9.54
C PRO A 43 -15.66 7.69 -10.93
N TRP A 44 -14.64 8.54 -11.10
CA TRP A 44 -13.90 8.64 -12.36
C TRP A 44 -13.16 7.33 -12.69
N LEU A 45 -12.46 6.75 -11.71
CA LEU A 45 -11.73 5.50 -11.90
C LEU A 45 -12.68 4.34 -12.16
N ILE A 46 -13.82 4.27 -11.46
CA ILE A 46 -14.85 3.24 -11.67
C ILE A 46 -15.40 3.35 -13.10
N ALA A 47 -15.68 4.56 -13.59
CA ALA A 47 -16.13 4.77 -14.97
C ALA A 47 -15.08 4.28 -15.98
N ARG A 48 -13.81 4.63 -15.78
CA ARG A 48 -12.70 4.18 -16.64
C ARG A 48 -12.51 2.66 -16.59
N LEU A 49 -12.50 2.06 -15.41
CA LEU A 49 -12.39 0.61 -15.27
C LEU A 49 -13.57 -0.10 -15.92
N ARG A 50 -14.78 0.46 -15.82
CA ARG A 50 -15.96 -0.07 -16.52
C ARG A 50 -15.76 -0.04 -18.04
N GLU A 51 -15.22 1.04 -18.60
CA GLU A 51 -14.86 1.11 -20.04
C GLU A 51 -13.85 0.01 -20.43
N PHE A 52 -12.79 -0.18 -19.64
CA PHE A 52 -11.80 -1.24 -19.87
C PHE A 52 -12.37 -2.66 -19.70
N GLN A 53 -13.41 -2.81 -18.89
CA GLN A 53 -14.03 -4.11 -18.56
C GLN A 53 -15.19 -4.53 -19.45
N ILE A 54 -15.65 -3.69 -20.39
CA ILE A 54 -16.68 -4.08 -21.37
C ILE A 54 -16.24 -5.31 -22.22
N GLY A 55 -14.98 -5.74 -22.14
CA GLY A 55 -14.46 -6.97 -22.76
C GLY A 55 -14.31 -8.23 -21.89
N GLN A 56 -14.64 -8.24 -20.58
CA GLN A 56 -14.58 -9.49 -19.80
C GLN A 56 -15.74 -10.42 -20.19
N TYR A 57 -15.40 -11.54 -20.83
CA TYR A 57 -16.35 -12.53 -21.34
C TYR A 57 -17.19 -13.10 -20.19
N ILE A 58 -18.49 -12.83 -20.22
CA ILE A 58 -19.46 -13.36 -19.26
C ILE A 58 -19.50 -14.88 -19.46
N ARG A 59 -19.17 -15.62 -18.41
CA ARG A 59 -19.23 -17.09 -18.40
C ARG A 59 -20.70 -17.49 -18.53
N THR A 60 -21.10 -18.06 -19.66
CA THR A 60 -22.44 -18.62 -19.88
C THR A 60 -22.73 -19.87 -19.04
N GLU A 61 -21.71 -20.48 -18.45
CA GLU A 61 -21.75 -21.80 -17.75
C GLU A 61 -21.88 -21.71 -16.20
N GLY A 62 -22.24 -20.56 -15.62
CA GLY A 62 -22.31 -20.37 -14.16
C GLY A 62 -23.75 -20.25 -13.60
N PRO A 63 -24.04 -20.66 -12.34
CA PRO A 63 -25.36 -20.51 -11.73
C PRO A 63 -25.86 -19.06 -11.78
N GLN A 64 -27.15 -18.85 -12.05
CA GLN A 64 -27.75 -17.51 -12.24
C GLN A 64 -27.51 -16.54 -11.07
N SER A 65 -27.30 -17.03 -9.84
CA SER A 65 -26.93 -16.21 -8.68
C SER A 65 -25.57 -15.51 -8.78
N HIS A 66 -24.65 -16.01 -9.60
CA HIS A 66 -23.35 -15.39 -9.85
C HIS A 66 -23.39 -14.31 -10.94
N GLN A 67 -24.48 -14.20 -11.71
CA GLN A 67 -24.64 -13.15 -12.73
C GLN A 67 -24.94 -11.77 -12.11
N ALA A 68 -25.47 -11.70 -10.89
CA ALA A 68 -25.70 -10.44 -10.17
C ALA A 68 -24.40 -9.70 -9.78
N LYS A 69 -23.25 -10.38 -9.76
CA LYS A 69 -21.92 -9.78 -9.52
C LYS A 69 -21.19 -9.39 -10.80
N ALA A 70 -21.81 -9.56 -11.97
CA ALA A 70 -21.16 -9.43 -13.29
C ALA A 70 -20.91 -7.98 -13.75
N GLY A 71 -21.21 -6.97 -12.92
CA GLY A 71 -21.04 -5.55 -13.28
C GLY A 71 -20.04 -4.77 -12.43
N THR A 72 -19.45 -5.38 -11.40
CA THR A 72 -18.54 -4.66 -10.49
C THR A 72 -17.11 -4.73 -11.00
N PRO A 73 -16.44 -3.59 -11.25
CA PRO A 73 -15.10 -3.62 -11.80
C PRO A 73 -14.07 -4.27 -10.88
N THR A 74 -13.32 -5.22 -11.43
CA THR A 74 -12.12 -5.80 -10.85
C THR A 74 -10.94 -4.84 -11.12
N MET A 75 -9.95 -4.79 -10.23
CA MET A 75 -8.87 -3.77 -10.14
C MET A 75 -9.13 -2.49 -9.32
N GLY A 76 -10.18 -2.45 -8.50
CA GLY A 76 -10.37 -1.35 -7.53
C GLY A 76 -9.19 -1.14 -6.56
N GLY A 77 -8.31 -2.13 -6.42
CA GLY A 77 -7.06 -2.03 -5.65
C GLY A 77 -6.11 -0.93 -6.13
N ILE A 78 -6.20 -0.50 -7.40
CA ILE A 78 -5.42 0.64 -7.91
C ILE A 78 -5.79 1.93 -7.16
N LEU A 79 -7.10 2.14 -6.92
CA LEU A 79 -7.56 3.30 -6.15
C LEU A 79 -6.96 3.30 -4.74
N ILE A 80 -6.97 2.14 -4.10
CA ILE A 80 -6.45 1.98 -2.74
C ILE A 80 -4.95 2.23 -2.70
N HIS A 81 -4.19 1.76 -3.69
CA HIS A 81 -2.75 2.06 -3.77
C HIS A 81 -2.51 3.57 -3.90
N VAL A 82 -3.24 4.26 -4.78
CA VAL A 82 -3.12 5.71 -4.93
C VAL A 82 -3.51 6.43 -3.63
N ALA A 83 -4.61 6.03 -3.01
CA ALA A 83 -5.13 6.61 -1.77
C ALA A 83 -4.24 6.36 -0.54
N ILE A 84 -3.36 5.34 -0.56
CA ILE A 84 -2.37 5.12 0.49
C ILE A 84 -1.07 5.85 0.17
N LEU A 85 -0.55 5.71 -1.06
CA LEU A 85 0.77 6.20 -1.43
C LEU A 85 0.83 7.72 -1.49
N VAL A 86 -0.19 8.38 -2.06
CA VAL A 86 -0.19 9.85 -2.20
C VAL A 86 -0.18 10.52 -0.81
N PRO A 87 -1.10 10.21 0.13
CA PRO A 87 -1.04 10.80 1.46
C PRO A 87 0.23 10.43 2.23
N THR A 88 0.75 9.21 2.07
CA THR A 88 2.03 8.81 2.66
C THR A 88 3.15 9.72 2.16
N LEU A 89 3.29 9.93 0.85
CA LEU A 89 4.35 10.79 0.28
C LEU A 89 4.17 12.27 0.66
N LEU A 90 2.94 12.73 0.86
CA LEU A 90 2.64 14.10 1.23
C LEU A 90 2.98 14.37 2.70
N TRP A 91 2.48 13.52 3.61
CA TRP A 91 2.46 13.76 5.04
C TRP A 91 3.51 12.99 5.84
N MET A 92 4.14 11.94 5.28
CA MET A 92 5.19 11.21 5.99
C MET A 92 6.55 11.89 5.91
N ASP A 93 7.44 11.47 6.81
CA ASP A 93 8.82 11.92 6.88
C ASP A 93 9.63 10.98 6.01
N LEU A 94 10.02 11.48 4.83
CA LEU A 94 10.75 10.69 3.83
C LEU A 94 12.22 10.51 4.19
N ARG A 95 12.71 11.11 5.28
CA ARG A 95 14.05 10.78 5.83
C ARG A 95 14.04 9.46 6.59
N ASN A 96 12.87 9.01 7.03
CA ASN A 96 12.75 7.74 7.73
C ASN A 96 12.82 6.58 6.71
N PRO A 97 13.87 5.74 6.75
CA PRO A 97 14.01 4.64 5.80
C PRO A 97 12.91 3.57 5.94
N LEU A 98 12.26 3.45 7.10
CA LEU A 98 11.13 2.54 7.30
C LEU A 98 9.94 2.93 6.41
N VAL A 99 9.74 4.23 6.15
CA VAL A 99 8.66 4.70 5.26
C VAL A 99 8.91 4.20 3.84
N TRP A 100 10.15 4.27 3.37
CA TRP A 100 10.52 3.76 2.05
C TRP A 100 10.37 2.25 1.95
N LEU A 101 10.77 1.52 3.00
CA LEU A 101 10.63 0.07 3.04
C LEU A 101 9.15 -0.36 2.95
N VAL A 102 8.25 0.33 3.65
CA VAL A 102 6.80 0.08 3.55
C VAL A 102 6.27 0.47 2.16
N ILE A 103 6.66 1.61 1.60
CA ILE A 103 6.26 2.01 0.24
C ILE A 103 6.68 0.97 -0.80
N LEU A 104 7.92 0.48 -0.72
CA LEU A 104 8.45 -0.56 -1.60
C LEU A 104 7.68 -1.87 -1.45
N ALA A 105 7.39 -2.29 -0.22
CA ALA A 105 6.59 -3.48 0.03
C ALA A 105 5.17 -3.33 -0.56
N THR A 106 4.48 -2.23 -0.25
CA THR A 106 3.13 -1.96 -0.76
C THR A 106 3.10 -1.92 -2.29
N LEU A 107 4.04 -1.21 -2.93
CA LEU A 107 4.15 -1.18 -4.38
C LEU A 107 4.48 -2.55 -4.98
N GLY A 108 5.40 -3.30 -4.38
CA GLY A 108 5.78 -4.63 -4.86
C GLY A 108 4.58 -5.59 -4.86
N PHE A 109 3.89 -5.72 -3.73
CA PHE A 109 2.71 -6.59 -3.64
C PHE A 109 1.54 -6.06 -4.48
N GLY A 110 1.39 -4.73 -4.58
CA GLY A 110 0.45 -4.07 -5.46
C GLY A 110 0.65 -4.41 -6.92
N LEU A 111 1.90 -4.37 -7.39
CA LEU A 111 2.27 -4.72 -8.76
C LEU A 111 2.00 -6.21 -9.04
N VAL A 112 2.33 -7.11 -8.10
CA VAL A 112 2.01 -8.54 -8.27
C VAL A 112 0.50 -8.75 -8.39
N GLY A 113 -0.31 -8.07 -7.57
CA GLY A 113 -1.76 -8.11 -7.66
C GLY A 113 -2.29 -7.52 -8.97
N PHE A 114 -1.75 -6.38 -9.39
CA PHE A 114 -2.12 -5.73 -10.64
C PHE A 114 -1.79 -6.60 -11.86
N LEU A 115 -0.61 -7.22 -11.89
CA LEU A 115 -0.22 -8.15 -12.96
C LEU A 115 -1.17 -9.35 -12.99
N ASP A 116 -1.52 -9.94 -11.84
CA ASP A 116 -2.45 -11.06 -11.76
C ASP A 116 -3.83 -10.72 -12.36
N ASP A 117 -4.36 -9.55 -12.03
CA ASP A 117 -5.63 -9.09 -12.57
C ASP A 117 -5.51 -8.67 -14.05
N TYR A 118 -4.39 -8.09 -14.46
CA TYR A 118 -4.14 -7.70 -15.86
C TYR A 118 -4.09 -8.93 -16.78
N TYR A 119 -3.39 -9.99 -16.38
CA TYR A 119 -3.33 -11.23 -17.15
C TYR A 119 -4.70 -11.90 -17.31
N LYS A 120 -5.56 -11.85 -16.27
CA LYS A 120 -6.94 -12.36 -16.36
C LYS A 120 -7.76 -11.60 -17.41
N ILE A 121 -7.62 -10.27 -17.47
CA ILE A 121 -8.33 -9.43 -18.44
C ILE A 121 -7.76 -9.64 -19.85
N ALA A 122 -6.43 -9.57 -20.01
CA ALA A 122 -5.76 -9.65 -21.31
C ALA A 122 -5.98 -11.00 -22.00
N ASN A 123 -5.87 -12.11 -21.26
CA ASN A 123 -6.03 -13.45 -21.83
C ASN A 123 -7.49 -13.90 -21.95
N ARG A 124 -8.47 -13.09 -21.50
CA ARG A 124 -9.91 -13.45 -21.44
C ARG A 124 -10.18 -14.82 -20.82
N GLN A 125 -9.30 -15.26 -19.93
CA GLN A 125 -9.39 -16.54 -19.23
C GLN A 125 -9.42 -16.27 -17.74
N ASN A 126 -10.14 -17.12 -17.00
CA ASN A 126 -10.22 -17.00 -15.54
C ASN A 126 -8.92 -17.43 -14.82
N ARG A 127 -7.84 -17.68 -15.57
CA ARG A 127 -6.52 -18.04 -15.06
C ARG A 127 -5.64 -16.80 -15.13
N GLY A 128 -5.29 -16.27 -13.96
CA GLY A 128 -4.30 -15.21 -13.83
C GLY A 128 -2.88 -15.74 -13.92
N LEU A 129 -1.95 -15.15 -13.15
CA LEU A 129 -0.60 -15.67 -13.04
C LEU A 129 -0.62 -17.13 -12.56
N THR A 130 0.34 -17.92 -13.04
CA THR A 130 0.56 -19.26 -12.49
C THR A 130 0.89 -19.14 -11.01
N GLY A 131 0.33 -20.03 -10.17
CA GLY A 131 0.53 -19.97 -8.71
C GLY A 131 2.02 -19.98 -8.33
N ARG A 132 2.86 -20.68 -9.10
CA ARG A 132 4.32 -20.72 -8.91
C ARG A 132 4.96 -19.35 -9.15
N THR A 133 4.64 -18.67 -10.25
CA THR A 133 5.19 -17.33 -10.54
C THR A 133 4.71 -16.31 -9.52
N LYS A 134 3.43 -16.34 -9.13
CA LYS A 134 2.89 -15.45 -8.09
C LYS A 134 3.62 -15.64 -6.75
N LEU A 135 3.81 -16.89 -6.32
CA LEU A 135 4.53 -17.20 -5.09
C LEU A 135 6.01 -16.78 -5.17
N TYR A 136 6.68 -17.04 -6.30
CA TYR A 136 8.06 -16.63 -6.51
C TYR A 136 8.24 -15.11 -6.38
N LEU A 137 7.35 -14.32 -7.00
CA LEU A 137 7.39 -12.86 -6.89
C LEU A 137 7.14 -12.38 -5.46
N GLN A 138 6.18 -12.99 -4.76
CA GLN A 138 5.90 -12.65 -3.34
C GLN A 138 7.08 -12.99 -2.43
N ILE A 139 7.73 -14.13 -2.64
CA ILE A 139 8.94 -14.52 -1.90
C ILE A 139 10.07 -13.54 -2.19
N LEU A 140 10.30 -13.18 -3.46
CA LEU A 140 11.34 -12.24 -3.85
C LEU A 140 11.14 -10.87 -3.19
N ILE A 141 9.93 -10.33 -3.21
CA ILE A 141 9.60 -9.05 -2.56
C ILE A 141 9.82 -9.15 -1.05
N SER A 142 9.29 -10.20 -0.40
CA SER A 142 9.48 -10.41 1.05
C SER A 142 10.94 -10.55 1.42
N PHE A 143 11.75 -11.20 0.59
CA PHE A 143 13.18 -11.38 0.81
C PHE A 143 13.94 -10.04 0.74
N LEU A 144 13.64 -9.21 -0.27
CA LEU A 144 14.22 -7.86 -0.38
C LEU A 144 13.85 -6.97 0.80
N VAL A 145 12.59 -7.03 1.24
CA VAL A 145 12.11 -6.32 2.43
C VAL A 145 12.84 -6.81 3.70
N GLY A 146 13.02 -8.12 3.83
CA GLY A 146 13.77 -8.73 4.94
C GLY A 146 15.23 -8.27 4.99
N ILE A 147 15.93 -8.24 3.85
CA ILE A 147 17.29 -7.68 3.77
C ILE A 147 17.29 -6.21 4.18
N GLY A 148 16.32 -5.42 3.71
CA GLY A 148 16.17 -4.02 4.09
C GLY A 148 16.05 -3.83 5.61
N LEU A 149 15.25 -4.67 6.28
CA LEU A 149 15.12 -4.64 7.74
C LEU A 149 16.44 -4.99 8.45
N LEU A 150 17.16 -6.01 7.98
CA LEU A 150 18.45 -6.39 8.56
C LEU A 150 19.49 -5.27 8.43
N VAL A 151 19.54 -4.59 7.27
CA VAL A 151 20.41 -3.42 7.07
C VAL A 151 20.04 -2.30 8.04
N LEU A 152 18.76 -2.05 8.27
CA LEU A 152 18.30 -1.03 9.22
C LEU A 152 18.62 -1.38 10.68
N THR A 153 18.54 -2.67 11.04
CA THR A 153 19.01 -3.15 12.35
C THR A 153 20.50 -2.92 12.51
N ALA A 154 21.31 -3.20 11.49
CA ALA A 154 22.76 -2.99 11.54
C ALA A 154 23.16 -1.51 11.72
N HIS A 155 22.36 -0.58 11.19
CA HIS A 155 22.55 0.87 11.39
C HIS A 155 21.93 1.39 12.70
N GLY A 156 21.44 0.51 13.59
CA GLY A 156 20.81 0.88 14.86
C GLY A 156 19.49 1.64 14.74
N SER A 157 18.91 1.69 13.52
CA SER A 157 17.69 2.46 13.23
C SER A 157 16.41 1.62 13.38
N TYR A 158 16.56 0.31 13.63
CA TYR A 158 15.46 -0.62 13.85
C TYR A 158 15.83 -1.64 14.92
N SER A 159 14.85 -2.05 15.73
CA SER A 159 15.02 -3.08 16.75
C SER A 159 14.17 -4.30 16.41
N THR A 160 14.75 -5.49 16.57
CA THR A 160 14.09 -6.78 16.33
C THR A 160 13.29 -7.28 17.53
N HIS A 161 13.23 -6.51 18.62
CA HIS A 161 12.42 -6.84 19.78
C HIS A 161 10.92 -6.71 19.44
N LEU A 162 10.20 -7.82 19.56
CA LEU A 162 8.75 -7.84 19.36
C LEU A 162 8.07 -7.29 20.61
N SER A 163 7.44 -6.12 20.52
CA SER A 163 6.63 -5.59 21.62
C SER A 163 5.26 -6.25 21.64
N VAL A 164 4.95 -7.02 22.67
CA VAL A 164 3.62 -7.63 22.84
C VAL A 164 2.68 -6.62 23.51
N PRO A 165 1.55 -6.26 22.88
CA PRO A 165 0.59 -5.35 23.48
C PRO A 165 0.15 -5.83 24.86
N PHE A 166 -0.05 -4.90 25.80
CA PHE A 166 -0.45 -5.16 27.19
C PHE A 166 0.62 -5.82 28.10
N PHE A 167 1.72 -6.33 27.55
CA PHE A 167 2.83 -6.91 28.32
C PHE A 167 4.11 -6.06 28.18
N LYS A 168 4.35 -5.15 29.13
CA LYS A 168 5.48 -4.20 29.07
C LYS A 168 6.88 -4.84 29.12
N GLN A 169 6.99 -6.04 29.69
CA GLN A 169 8.27 -6.71 29.91
C GLN A 169 8.51 -7.89 28.95
N PHE A 170 7.49 -8.32 28.21
CA PHE A 170 7.62 -9.45 27.29
C PHE A 170 8.01 -8.93 25.91
N THR A 171 9.32 -8.92 25.66
CA THR A 171 9.93 -8.42 24.42
C THR A 171 10.87 -9.46 23.81
N PRO A 172 10.35 -10.60 23.30
CA PRO A 172 11.19 -11.61 22.69
C PRO A 172 11.93 -11.02 21.49
N ASP A 173 13.22 -11.31 21.41
CA ASP A 173 14.04 -10.95 20.24
C ASP A 173 13.78 -11.99 19.13
N LEU A 174 13.63 -11.49 17.91
CA LEU A 174 13.42 -12.31 16.73
C LEU A 174 14.73 -12.80 16.10
N LEU A 175 15.87 -12.28 16.57
CA LEU A 175 17.19 -12.77 16.18
C LEU A 175 17.63 -13.91 17.11
N ILE A 176 18.09 -15.00 16.50
CA ILE A 176 18.81 -16.05 17.21
C ILE A 176 20.23 -15.54 17.39
N HIS A 177 20.55 -15.09 18.60
CA HIS A 177 21.94 -14.82 18.99
C HIS A 177 22.62 -16.18 19.20
N SER A 178 23.46 -16.58 18.24
CA SER A 178 24.34 -17.74 18.34
C SER A 178 25.64 -17.39 19.03
#